data_AF-A0A2G1QRF6-F1
#
_entry.id   AF-A0A2G1QRF6-F1
#
_cell.length_a   1.000
_cell.length_b   1.000
_cell.length_c   1.000
_cell.angle_alpha   90.00
_cell.angle_beta   90.00
_cell.angle_gamma   90.00
#
_symmetry.space_group_name_H-M   'P 1'
#
loop_
_entity.id
_entity.type
_entity.pdbx_description
1 polymer ?
#
loop_
_entity_poly.entity_id
_entity_poly.type
_entity_poly.pdbx_seq_one_letter_code
_entity_poly.pdbx_strand_id
1 'polypeptide(L)'
;MLKFVNVVVGSVGILMVSLPDSSAATYRDITLGGVNLTAWCQKQFGKEFKAKLIEKNAGGWTCEQSAGNRRPISVKNACKMQYGKRAYKAKAIRWSDPYSWRCFARERVPTMKGVDLTPWCKKTYGEEFKAKLIGKTAGDWTCEQSAGNRRPILVKSACRLQYGKKVYDAKALNWNDPYSWKCMMP
;
A
#
# COMPACT_ATOMS: atom_id res chain seq x y z
N MET A 1 -4.02 43.14 -65.57
CA MET A 1 -3.72 41.94 -64.75
C MET A 1 -3.92 42.31 -63.28
N LEU A 2 -5.07 41.98 -62.68
CA LEU A 2 -5.27 42.09 -61.23
C LEU A 2 -4.84 40.77 -60.58
N LYS A 3 -3.94 40.83 -59.59
CA LYS A 3 -3.48 39.67 -58.81
C LYS A 3 -4.36 39.52 -57.56
N PHE A 4 -4.96 38.35 -57.40
CA PHE A 4 -5.65 37.92 -56.18
C PHE A 4 -4.63 37.67 -55.06
N VAL A 5 -4.89 38.20 -53.87
CA VAL A 5 -4.14 37.88 -52.64
C VAL A 5 -4.92 36.81 -51.87
N ASN A 6 -4.34 35.63 -51.72
CA ASN A 6 -4.89 34.54 -50.91
C ASN A 6 -4.53 34.75 -49.44
N VAL A 7 -5.53 34.75 -48.56
CA VAL A 7 -5.36 34.72 -47.10
C VAL A 7 -5.30 33.25 -46.67
N VAL A 8 -4.19 32.84 -46.06
CA VAL A 8 -4.03 31.51 -45.45
C VAL A 8 -4.38 31.62 -43.96
N VAL A 9 -5.46 30.96 -43.54
CA VAL A 9 -5.84 30.82 -42.13
C VAL A 9 -5.09 29.61 -41.57
N GLY A 10 -4.16 29.85 -40.65
CA GLY A 10 -3.39 28.80 -39.96
C GLY A 10 -4.03 28.41 -38.62
N SER A 11 -4.46 27.16 -38.49
CA SER A 11 -5.03 26.60 -37.26
C SER A 11 -3.92 26.20 -36.27
N VAL A 12 -3.93 26.76 -35.05
CA VAL A 12 -3.03 26.37 -33.96
C VAL A 12 -3.58 25.10 -33.29
N GLY A 13 -2.86 23.98 -33.41
CA GLY A 13 -3.16 22.74 -32.70
C GLY A 13 -2.70 22.80 -31.24
N ILE A 14 -3.63 22.62 -30.30
CA ILE A 14 -3.35 22.51 -28.87
C ILE A 14 -2.84 21.10 -28.57
N LEU A 15 -1.55 20.98 -28.22
CA LEU A 15 -0.95 19.77 -27.67
C LEU A 15 -1.46 19.54 -26.24
N MET A 16 -2.35 18.57 -26.05
CA MET A 16 -2.68 18.06 -24.71
C MET A 16 -1.51 17.22 -24.19
N VAL A 17 -0.74 17.79 -23.25
CA VAL A 17 0.26 17.04 -22.49
C VAL A 17 -0.48 16.23 -21.43
N SER A 18 -0.59 14.92 -21.62
CA SER A 18 -1.09 13.99 -20.60
C SER A 18 -0.06 13.91 -19.46
N LEU A 19 -0.41 14.47 -18.30
CA LEU A 19 0.39 14.30 -17.09
C LEU A 19 0.32 12.83 -16.65
N PRO A 20 1.44 12.22 -16.22
CA PRO A 20 1.41 10.88 -15.66
C PRO A 20 0.62 10.89 -14.35
N ASP A 21 -0.36 9.99 -14.25
CA ASP A 21 -1.04 9.66 -12.99
C ASP A 21 0.01 9.34 -11.92
N SER A 22 0.23 10.27 -11.00
CA SER A 22 1.03 10.04 -9.81
C SER A 22 0.20 9.17 -8.87
N SER A 23 0.31 7.86 -9.03
CA SER A 23 -0.24 6.90 -8.07
C SER A 23 0.50 7.09 -6.73
N ALA A 24 -0.10 7.87 -5.83
CA ALA A 24 0.40 8.02 -4.47
C ALA A 24 0.47 6.64 -3.81
N ALA A 25 1.62 6.28 -3.26
CA ALA A 25 1.77 5.03 -2.55
C ALA A 25 0.86 5.03 -1.32
N THR A 26 -0.06 4.07 -1.25
CA THR A 26 -0.89 3.85 -0.06
C THR A 26 -0.05 3.15 1.01
N TYR A 27 -0.23 3.55 2.26
CA TYR A 27 0.44 2.90 3.39
C TYR A 27 -0.58 2.58 4.48
N ARG A 28 -0.30 1.53 5.24
CA ARG A 28 -1.04 1.18 6.44
C ARG A 28 -0.14 1.10 7.66
N ASP A 29 -0.75 1.25 8.82
CA ASP A 29 -0.09 1.03 10.09
C ASP A 29 -0.06 -0.45 10.44
N ILE A 30 1.09 -0.91 10.93
CA ILE A 30 1.21 -2.20 11.60
C ILE A 30 1.62 -1.95 13.04
N THR A 31 0.89 -2.54 13.98
CA THR A 31 1.24 -2.53 15.40
C THR A 31 2.47 -3.40 15.64
N LEU A 32 3.54 -2.81 16.17
CA LEU A 32 4.75 -3.51 16.60
C LEU A 32 4.62 -4.09 18.02
N GLY A 33 3.72 -3.52 18.82
CA GLY A 33 3.44 -3.94 20.19
C GLY A 33 3.41 -2.76 21.17
N GLY A 34 3.45 -3.08 22.47
CA GLY A 34 3.60 -2.11 23.56
C GLY A 34 5.01 -1.55 23.67
N VAL A 35 5.26 -0.70 24.66
CA VAL A 35 6.54 -0.02 24.85
C VAL A 35 7.00 -0.13 26.30
N ASN A 36 8.28 -0.47 26.50
CA ASN A 36 8.90 -0.54 27.81
C ASN A 36 9.44 0.85 28.19
N LEU A 37 8.60 1.62 28.88
CA LEU A 37 8.93 2.97 29.32
C LEU A 37 10.03 2.98 30.40
N THR A 38 10.09 1.97 31.27
CA THR A 38 11.14 1.86 32.29
C THR A 38 12.51 1.69 31.65
N ALA A 39 12.64 0.81 30.66
CA ALA A 39 13.90 0.64 29.92
C ALA A 39 14.34 1.96 29.25
N TRP A 40 13.39 2.74 28.73
CA TRP A 40 13.69 4.05 28.15
C TRP A 40 14.19 5.04 29.21
N CYS A 41 13.52 5.12 30.36
CA CYS A 41 13.95 5.95 31.49
C CYS A 41 15.36 5.60 31.95
N GLN A 42 15.64 4.31 32.12
CA GLN A 42 16.95 3.83 32.55
C GLN A 42 18.05 4.14 31.55
N LYS A 43 17.75 4.00 30.25
CA LYS A 43 18.71 4.31 29.19
C LYS A 43 18.98 5.80 29.07
N GLN A 44 17.96 6.64 29.25
CA GLN A 44 18.06 8.08 29.02
C GLN A 44 18.61 8.85 30.22
N PHE A 45 18.24 8.45 31.45
CA PHE A 45 18.52 9.20 32.67
C PHE A 45 19.31 8.42 33.73
N GLY A 46 19.58 7.13 33.50
CA GLY A 46 20.34 6.27 34.41
C GLY A 46 19.50 5.21 35.09
N LYS A 47 20.14 4.13 35.55
CA LYS A 47 19.50 2.88 36.02
C LYS A 47 18.47 3.07 37.15
N GLU A 48 18.62 4.12 37.95
CA GLU A 48 17.74 4.46 39.06
C GLU A 48 16.38 5.02 38.62
N PHE A 49 16.25 5.54 37.40
CA PHE A 49 14.98 6.06 36.89
C PHE A 49 14.05 4.93 36.41
N LYS A 50 12.80 4.94 36.87
CA LYS A 50 11.75 4.01 36.42
C LYS A 50 10.55 4.76 35.86
N ALA A 51 9.76 4.11 35.00
CA ALA A 51 8.51 4.69 34.56
C ALA A 51 7.48 4.66 35.70
N LYS A 52 6.88 5.82 35.97
CA LYS A 52 5.85 6.01 36.98
C LYS A 52 4.62 6.62 36.32
N LEU A 53 3.45 6.08 36.67
CA LEU A 53 2.17 6.67 36.31
C LEU A 53 1.74 7.65 37.40
N ILE A 54 1.57 8.92 37.03
CA ILE A 54 1.15 10.00 37.94
C ILE A 54 -0.26 10.51 37.65
N GLU A 55 -0.79 10.23 36.45
CA GLU A 55 -2.18 10.49 36.07
C GLU A 55 -2.80 9.23 35.49
N LYS A 56 -4.09 8.99 35.69
CA LYS A 56 -4.79 7.78 35.22
C LYS A 56 -5.16 7.86 33.72
N ASN A 57 -4.23 8.30 32.87
CA ASN A 57 -4.41 8.43 31.43
C ASN A 57 -3.09 8.16 30.67
N ALA A 58 -3.14 8.04 29.34
CA ALA A 58 -1.97 7.75 28.52
C ALA A 58 -0.85 8.80 28.62
N GLY A 59 -1.17 10.07 28.87
CA GLY A 59 -0.19 11.13 29.06
C GLY A 59 0.51 11.11 30.43
N GLY A 60 -0.05 10.38 31.41
CA GLY A 60 0.38 10.40 32.80
C GLY A 60 1.71 9.72 33.13
N TRP A 61 2.49 9.29 32.14
CA TRP A 61 3.75 8.58 32.36
C TRP A 61 4.94 9.53 32.46
N THR A 62 5.75 9.35 33.50
CA THR A 62 6.98 10.11 33.75
C THR A 62 8.11 9.17 34.13
N CYS A 63 9.36 9.57 33.91
CA CYS A 63 10.49 8.89 34.54
C CYS A 63 10.68 9.46 35.94
N GLU A 64 10.72 8.61 36.95
CA GLU A 64 10.91 9.00 38.34
C GLU A 64 12.09 8.22 38.95
N GLN A 65 13.02 8.93 39.58
CA GLN A 65 14.10 8.34 40.38
C GLN A 65 13.70 8.26 41.86
N SER A 66 13.06 9.31 42.35
CA SER A 66 12.53 9.45 43.71
C SER A 66 11.32 10.38 43.67
N ALA A 67 10.50 10.39 44.72
CA ALA A 67 9.30 11.23 44.78
C ALA A 67 9.63 12.70 44.47
N GLY A 68 9.03 13.24 43.41
CA GLY A 68 9.25 14.61 42.95
C GLY A 68 10.43 14.81 41.99
N ASN A 69 11.39 13.88 41.91
CA ASN A 69 12.47 13.92 40.93
C ASN A 69 12.05 13.23 39.62
N ARG A 70 11.38 14.00 38.77
CA ARG A 70 10.73 13.52 37.55
C ARG A 70 11.34 14.07 36.26
N ARG A 71 11.28 13.30 35.18
CA ARG A 71 11.69 13.71 33.82
C ARG A 71 10.64 13.25 32.80
N PRO A 72 10.40 14.00 31.72
CA PRO A 72 9.37 13.64 30.74
C PRO A 72 9.70 12.36 29.98
N ILE A 73 8.68 11.66 29.51
CA ILE A 73 8.82 10.49 28.62
C ILE A 73 8.55 10.84 27.17
N SER A 74 9.49 10.53 26.28
CA SER A 74 9.24 10.54 24.84
C SER A 74 8.86 9.13 24.36
N VAL A 75 7.57 8.84 24.30
CA VAL A 75 7.08 7.51 23.88
C VAL A 75 7.51 7.18 22.45
N LYS A 76 7.57 8.18 21.55
CA LYS A 76 8.09 8.01 20.19
C LYS A 76 9.55 7.55 20.20
N ASN A 77 10.39 8.15 21.03
CA ASN A 77 11.80 7.76 21.12
C ASN A 77 11.97 6.42 21.86
N ALA A 78 11.14 6.12 22.86
CA ALA A 78 11.08 4.80 23.49
C ALA A 78 10.74 3.70 22.48
N CYS A 79 9.75 3.93 21.61
CA CYS A 79 9.43 3.01 20.52
C CYS A 79 10.61 2.81 19.55
N LYS A 80 11.30 3.90 19.17
CA LYS A 80 12.50 3.81 18.31
C LYS A 80 13.66 3.08 18.98
N MET A 81 13.83 3.25 20.28
CA MET A 81 14.85 2.53 21.06
C MET A 81 14.55 1.02 21.09
N GLN A 82 13.28 0.65 21.32
CA GLN A 82 12.89 -0.76 21.47
C GLN A 82 12.81 -1.51 20.13
N TYR A 83 12.30 -0.87 19.07
CA TYR A 83 12.02 -1.52 17.78
C TYR A 83 12.92 -1.04 16.63
N GLY A 84 13.90 -0.17 16.93
CA GLY A 84 14.82 0.39 15.94
C GLY A 84 14.11 1.21 14.85
N LYS A 85 14.68 1.17 13.64
CA LYS A 85 14.21 1.94 12.46
C LYS A 85 12.80 1.57 12.00
N ARG A 86 12.26 0.41 12.43
CA ARG A 86 10.90 -0.03 12.09
C ARG A 86 9.83 0.83 12.78
N ALA A 87 10.11 1.35 13.97
CA ALA A 87 9.16 2.22 14.66
C ALA A 87 9.20 3.63 14.07
N TYR A 88 8.09 4.03 13.46
CA TYR A 88 7.96 5.36 12.86
C TYR A 88 7.12 6.32 13.72
N LYS A 89 6.13 5.79 14.45
CA LYS A 89 5.31 6.55 15.39
C LYS A 89 4.93 5.74 16.63
N ALA A 90 4.46 6.45 17.65
CA ALA A 90 3.80 5.92 18.83
C ALA A 90 2.41 6.56 18.94
N LYS A 91 1.41 5.80 19.38
CA LYS A 91 0.05 6.31 19.61
C LYS A 91 -0.58 5.58 20.79
N ALA A 92 -1.28 6.32 21.65
CA ALA A 92 -2.19 5.75 22.62
C ALA A 92 -3.48 5.32 21.90
N ILE A 93 -3.82 4.03 21.94
CA ILE A 93 -5.04 3.51 21.30
C ILE A 93 -6.29 4.06 21.98
N ARG A 94 -6.23 4.25 23.30
CA ARG A 94 -7.32 4.80 24.11
C ARG A 94 -6.72 5.74 25.14
N TRP A 95 -6.99 7.04 25.01
CA TRP A 95 -6.36 8.05 25.87
C TRP A 95 -6.66 7.86 27.37
N SER A 96 -7.85 7.37 27.72
CA SER A 96 -8.25 7.07 29.09
C SER A 96 -7.59 5.82 29.69
N ASP A 97 -6.89 5.02 28.88
CA ASP A 97 -6.16 3.84 29.34
C ASP A 97 -4.65 4.12 29.30
N PRO A 98 -3.98 4.23 30.47
CA PRO A 98 -2.56 4.53 30.55
C PRO A 98 -1.68 3.46 29.87
N TYR A 99 -2.16 2.22 29.72
CA TYR A 99 -1.40 1.11 29.14
C TYR A 99 -1.65 0.92 27.63
N SER A 100 -2.38 1.84 27.01
CA SER A 100 -2.78 1.73 25.61
C SER A 100 -1.74 2.21 24.59
N TRP A 101 -0.55 2.64 25.03
CA TRP A 101 0.53 3.02 24.12
C TRP A 101 0.96 1.87 23.24
N ARG A 102 1.01 2.12 21.93
CA ARG A 102 1.51 1.18 20.94
C ARG A 102 2.53 1.85 20.03
N CYS A 103 3.52 1.06 19.63
CA CYS A 103 4.49 1.42 18.62
C CYS A 103 4.01 0.92 17.26
N PHE A 104 4.25 1.70 16.21
CA PHE A 104 3.78 1.37 14.86
C PHE A 104 4.93 1.39 13.86
N ALA A 105 4.86 0.46 12.93
CA ALA A 105 5.56 0.49 11.65
C ALA A 105 4.62 0.95 10.54
N ARG A 106 5.20 1.46 9.45
CA ARG A 106 4.47 1.84 8.25
C ARG A 106 4.78 0.81 7.17
N GLU A 107 3.76 0.16 6.64
CA GLU A 107 3.89 -0.80 5.55
C GLU A 107 3.26 -0.22 4.29
N ARG A 108 3.96 -0.38 3.16
CA ARG A 108 3.44 0.01 1.85
C ARG A 108 2.35 -0.98 1.45
N VAL A 109 1.16 -0.47 1.17
CA VAL A 109 0.07 -1.26 0.62
C VAL A 109 0.25 -1.26 -0.90
N PRO A 110 0.42 -2.43 -1.54
CA PRO A 110 0.57 -2.48 -2.97
C PRO A 110 -0.71 -1.96 -3.65
N THR A 111 -0.52 -1.27 -4.76
CA THR A 111 -1.63 -0.86 -5.62
C THR A 111 -2.22 -2.13 -6.27
N MET A 112 -3.53 -2.32 -6.11
CA MET A 112 -4.28 -3.45 -6.66
C MET A 112 -5.29 -2.96 -7.68
N LYS A 113 -5.16 -3.38 -8.95
CA LYS A 113 -6.14 -3.09 -10.01
C LYS A 113 -6.67 -4.39 -10.61
N GLY A 114 -7.91 -4.40 -11.08
CA GLY A 114 -8.47 -5.52 -11.84
C GLY A 114 -7.74 -5.72 -13.17
N VAL A 115 -7.95 -6.86 -13.82
CA VAL A 115 -7.32 -7.19 -15.11
C VAL A 115 -8.39 -7.56 -16.13
N ASP A 116 -8.25 -7.05 -17.35
CA ASP A 116 -8.96 -7.57 -18.50
C ASP A 116 -8.09 -8.63 -19.17
N LEU A 117 -8.59 -9.87 -19.18
CA LEU A 117 -7.89 -11.02 -19.72
C LEU A 117 -8.02 -11.14 -21.24
N THR A 118 -9.02 -10.50 -21.84
CA THR A 118 -9.31 -10.64 -23.29
C THR A 118 -8.19 -10.07 -24.16
N PRO A 119 -7.65 -8.85 -23.91
CA PRO A 119 -6.52 -8.33 -24.68
C PRO A 119 -5.30 -9.25 -24.68
N TRP A 120 -5.05 -9.94 -23.56
CA TRP A 120 -3.94 -10.88 -23.46
C TRP A 120 -4.17 -12.15 -24.29
N CYS A 121 -5.39 -12.70 -24.25
CA CYS A 121 -5.77 -13.84 -25.10
C CYS A 121 -5.58 -13.52 -26.57
N LYS A 122 -6.09 -12.36 -27.01
CA LYS A 122 -5.98 -11.89 -28.38
C LYS A 122 -4.53 -11.76 -28.84
N LYS A 123 -3.72 -11.07 -28.04
CA LYS A 123 -2.31 -10.85 -28.34
C LYS A 123 -1.48 -12.13 -28.36
N THR A 124 -1.82 -13.11 -27.53
CA THR A 124 -1.00 -14.32 -27.34
C THR A 124 -1.37 -15.42 -28.34
N TYR A 125 -2.66 -15.56 -28.67
CA TYR A 125 -3.16 -16.70 -29.44
C TYR A 125 -3.87 -16.33 -30.75
N GLY A 126 -4.23 -15.06 -30.98
CA GLY A 126 -4.95 -14.60 -32.16
C GLY A 126 -6.22 -13.80 -31.82
N GLU A 127 -6.65 -12.88 -32.68
CA GLU A 127 -7.79 -11.97 -32.46
C GLU A 127 -9.12 -12.66 -32.16
N GLU A 128 -9.24 -13.91 -32.58
CA GLU A 128 -10.38 -14.79 -32.38
C GLU A 128 -10.48 -15.38 -30.97
N PHE A 129 -9.40 -15.35 -30.18
CA PHE A 129 -9.42 -15.81 -28.78
C PHE A 129 -9.93 -14.74 -27.83
N LYS A 130 -10.87 -15.12 -26.95
CA LYS A 130 -11.39 -14.25 -25.88
C LYS A 130 -11.28 -14.93 -24.52
N ALA A 131 -11.24 -14.13 -23.45
CA ALA A 131 -11.29 -14.69 -22.11
C ALA A 131 -12.70 -15.22 -21.82
N LYS A 132 -12.79 -16.47 -21.39
CA LYS A 132 -14.04 -17.15 -21.02
C LYS A 132 -13.87 -17.80 -19.66
N LEU A 133 -14.86 -17.60 -18.79
CA LEU A 133 -15.00 -18.33 -17.55
C LEU A 133 -15.74 -19.64 -17.83
N ILE A 134 -15.12 -20.78 -17.53
CA ILE A 134 -15.70 -22.12 -17.76
C ILE A 134 -16.09 -22.85 -16.46
N GLY A 135 -15.88 -22.21 -15.31
CA GLY A 135 -16.17 -22.73 -13.99
C GLY A 135 -16.61 -21.64 -13.04
N LYS A 136 -16.27 -21.76 -11.75
CA LYS A 136 -16.74 -20.87 -10.68
C LYS A 136 -15.60 -20.28 -9.84
N THR A 137 -14.35 -20.59 -10.14
CA THR A 137 -13.18 -20.17 -9.38
C THR A 137 -12.32 -19.20 -10.18
N ALA A 138 -11.40 -18.52 -9.48
CA ALA A 138 -10.39 -17.67 -10.11
C ALA A 138 -9.52 -18.43 -11.12
N GLY A 139 -9.34 -19.75 -10.96
CA GLY A 139 -8.56 -20.58 -11.87
C GLY A 139 -9.26 -20.96 -13.17
N ASP A 140 -10.58 -20.77 -13.26
CA ASP A 140 -11.39 -21.31 -14.37
C ASP A 140 -11.48 -20.38 -15.59
N TRP A 141 -10.61 -19.36 -15.66
CA TRP A 141 -10.50 -18.50 -16.83
C TRP A 141 -9.59 -19.12 -17.89
N THR A 142 -10.09 -19.22 -19.11
CA THR A 142 -9.35 -19.73 -20.27
C THR A 142 -9.45 -18.76 -21.45
N CYS A 143 -8.44 -18.76 -22.32
CA CYS A 143 -8.60 -18.19 -23.65
C CYS A 143 -9.34 -19.20 -24.53
N GLU A 144 -10.51 -18.83 -25.02
CA GLU A 144 -11.37 -19.68 -25.82
C GLU A 144 -11.58 -19.05 -27.20
N GLN A 145 -11.36 -19.84 -28.26
CA GLN A 145 -11.81 -19.54 -29.62
C GLN A 145 -13.14 -20.27 -29.91
N SER A 146 -13.28 -21.50 -29.42
CA SER A 146 -14.49 -22.33 -29.47
C SER A 146 -14.49 -23.30 -28.28
N ALA A 147 -15.62 -23.93 -27.96
CA ALA A 147 -15.74 -24.78 -26.76
C ALA A 147 -14.70 -25.93 -26.68
N GLY A 148 -14.19 -26.40 -27.81
CA GLY A 148 -13.13 -27.42 -27.91
C GLY A 148 -11.71 -26.86 -28.04
N ASN A 149 -11.54 -25.55 -28.27
CA ASN A 149 -10.24 -24.92 -28.43
C ASN A 149 -9.98 -23.88 -27.32
N ARG A 150 -9.37 -24.37 -26.25
CA ARG A 150 -9.04 -23.61 -25.03
C ARG A 150 -7.54 -23.58 -24.78
N ARG A 151 -7.06 -22.47 -24.23
CA ARG A 151 -5.65 -22.27 -23.85
C ARG A 151 -5.58 -21.65 -22.45
N PRO A 152 -4.52 -21.93 -21.68
CA PRO A 152 -4.37 -21.39 -20.33
C PRO A 152 -4.13 -19.87 -20.36
N ILE A 153 -4.52 -19.20 -19.28
CA ILE A 153 -4.25 -17.79 -19.05
C ILE A 153 -3.12 -17.59 -18.06
N LEU A 154 -2.11 -16.82 -18.46
CA LEU A 154 -1.07 -16.34 -17.56
C LEU A 154 -1.46 -14.95 -17.03
N VAL A 155 -2.19 -14.90 -15.92
CA VAL A 155 -2.77 -13.65 -15.40
C VAL A 155 -1.69 -12.59 -15.11
N LYS A 156 -0.51 -12.98 -14.63
CA LYS A 156 0.62 -12.07 -14.44
C LYS A 156 1.08 -11.43 -15.76
N SER A 157 1.08 -12.19 -16.85
CA SER A 157 1.41 -11.69 -18.19
C SER A 157 0.32 -10.79 -18.73
N ALA A 158 -0.96 -11.10 -18.48
CA ALA A 158 -2.08 -10.22 -18.80
C ALA A 158 -1.99 -8.89 -18.05
N CYS A 159 -1.71 -8.92 -16.75
CA CYS A 159 -1.46 -7.73 -15.95
C CYS A 159 -0.28 -6.89 -16.50
N ARG A 160 0.83 -7.52 -16.88
CA ARG A 160 1.98 -6.83 -17.47
C ARG A 160 1.67 -6.24 -18.85
N LEU A 161 0.80 -6.88 -19.63
CA LEU A 161 0.33 -6.33 -20.89
C LEU A 161 -0.47 -5.05 -20.66
N GLN A 162 -1.35 -5.04 -19.66
CA GLN A 162 -2.27 -3.93 -19.40
C GLN A 162 -1.62 -2.76 -18.64
N TYR A 163 -0.79 -3.04 -17.63
CA TYR A 163 -0.21 -2.02 -16.75
C TYR A 163 1.32 -1.88 -16.87
N GLY A 164 1.95 -2.64 -17.77
CA GLY A 164 3.37 -2.56 -18.04
C GLY A 164 4.26 -3.23 -16.99
N LYS A 165 5.56 -2.90 -17.05
CA LYS A 165 6.63 -3.56 -16.28
C LYS A 165 6.57 -3.34 -14.77
N LYS A 166 5.76 -2.37 -14.29
CA LYS A 166 5.58 -2.12 -12.85
C LYS A 166 4.85 -3.26 -12.14
N VAL A 167 4.11 -4.09 -12.88
CA VAL A 167 3.46 -5.28 -12.31
C VAL A 167 4.52 -6.30 -11.91
N TYR A 168 4.65 -6.49 -10.60
CA TYR A 168 5.54 -7.50 -10.04
C TYR A 168 4.83 -8.84 -9.83
N ASP A 169 3.49 -8.83 -9.66
CA ASP A 169 2.72 -10.05 -9.43
C ASP A 169 1.23 -9.93 -9.84
N ALA A 170 0.52 -11.06 -9.85
CA ALA A 170 -0.94 -11.12 -9.96
C ALA A 170 -1.50 -12.14 -8.97
N LYS A 171 -2.57 -11.78 -8.26
CA LYS A 171 -3.14 -12.61 -7.20
C LYS A 171 -4.66 -12.61 -7.23
N ALA A 172 -5.26 -13.79 -7.08
CA ALA A 172 -6.67 -13.92 -6.75
C ALA A 172 -6.86 -13.64 -5.26
N LEU A 173 -7.63 -12.60 -4.92
CA LEU A 173 -7.90 -12.26 -3.51
C LEU A 173 -8.85 -13.25 -2.82
N ASN A 174 -9.70 -13.91 -3.61
CA ASN A 174 -10.59 -14.97 -3.16
C ASN A 174 -10.67 -16.04 -4.25
N TRP A 175 -10.14 -17.23 -4.00
CA TRP A 175 -10.09 -18.29 -5.00
C TRP A 175 -11.48 -18.72 -5.49
N ASN A 176 -12.49 -18.62 -4.63
CA ASN A 176 -13.88 -18.99 -4.93
C ASN A 176 -14.67 -17.87 -5.62
N ASP A 177 -14.03 -16.73 -5.93
CA ASP A 177 -14.59 -15.65 -6.71
C ASP A 177 -13.78 -15.49 -8.01
N PRO A 178 -14.37 -15.79 -9.18
CA PRO A 178 -13.67 -15.73 -10.46
C PRO A 178 -13.21 -14.31 -10.82
N TYR A 179 -13.81 -13.26 -10.24
CA TYR A 179 -13.50 -11.87 -10.54
C TYR A 179 -12.49 -11.25 -9.55
N SER A 180 -11.90 -12.05 -8.67
CA SER A 180 -11.03 -11.58 -7.59
C SER A 180 -9.57 -11.31 -8.00
N TRP A 181 -9.21 -11.53 -9.27
CA TRP A 181 -7.87 -11.27 -9.77
C TRP A 181 -7.48 -9.81 -9.65
N LYS A 182 -6.30 -9.56 -9.07
CA LYS A 182 -5.68 -8.25 -8.97
C LYS A 182 -4.25 -8.29 -9.50
N CYS A 183 -3.90 -7.27 -10.27
CA CYS A 183 -2.53 -6.94 -10.63
C CYS A 183 -1.89 -6.19 -9.46
N MET A 184 -0.76 -6.71 -8.99
CA MET A 184 0.00 -6.17 -7.87
C MET A 184 1.09 -5.27 -8.40
N MET A 185 1.05 -4.00 -7.99
CA MET A 185 2.02 -2.97 -8.36
C MET A 185 2.54 -2.29 -7.09
N PRO A 186 3.76 -1.73 -7.12
CA PRO A 186 4.34 -1.04 -5.97
C PRO A 186 3.41 0.05 -5.46
#